data_AF-A0A7H1Q0N6-F1
#
_entry.id   AF-A0A7H1Q0N6-F1
#
_cell.length_a   1.000
_cell.length_b   1.000
_cell.length_c   1.000
_cell.angle_alpha   90.00
_cell.angle_beta   90.00
_cell.angle_gamma   90.00
#
_symmetry.space_group_name_H-M   'P 1'
#
loop_
_entity.id
_entity.type
_entity.pdbx_description
1 polymer ?
#
loop_
_entity_poly.entity_id
_entity_poly.type
_entity_poly.pdbx_seq_one_letter_code
_entity_poly.pdbx_strand_id
1 'polypeptide(L)' 'MLGPVRRPAEIPDTPRTLIAATFTVEQVRAMVAAGLPAFAMLAGPGWTMTELPTGHWPMLSRPKGLAELLLAV' A
#
# COMPACT_ATOMS: atom_id res chain seq x y z
N MET A 1 -27.56 -3.45 -16.48
CA MET A 1 -27.40 -3.59 -15.02
C MET A 1 -26.14 -4.41 -14.78
N LEU A 2 -25.12 -3.87 -14.12
CA LEU A 2 -23.92 -4.63 -13.77
C LEU A 2 -24.27 -5.59 -12.62
N GLY A 3 -23.86 -6.85 -12.74
CA GLY A 3 -24.04 -7.86 -11.69
C GLY A 3 -23.06 -7.66 -10.51
N PRO A 4 -23.13 -8.52 -9.47
CA PRO A 4 -22.20 -8.46 -8.34
C PRO A 4 -20.75 -8.66 -8.78
N VAL A 5 -19.84 -7.89 -8.18
CA VAL A 5 -18.40 -8.05 -8.42
C VAL A 5 -17.92 -9.34 -7.74
N ARG A 6 -17.21 -10.19 -8.49
CA ARG A 6 -16.51 -11.36 -7.94
C ARG A 6 -15.06 -10.99 -7.67
N ARG A 7 -14.57 -11.31 -6.47
CA ARG A 7 -13.16 -11.22 -6.16
C ARG A 7 -12.40 -12.32 -6.91
N PRO A 8 -11.34 -12.00 -7.67
CA PRO A 8 -10.47 -13.01 -8.26
C PRO A 8 -9.86 -13.92 -7.18
N ALA A 9 -9.71 -15.21 -7.49
CA ALA A 9 -9.04 -16.17 -6.61
C ALA A 9 -7.53 -15.86 -6.49
N GLU A 10 -6.94 -15.40 -7.58
CA GLU A 10 -5.55 -14.99 -7.66
C GLU A 10 -5.47 -13.45 -7.74
N ILE A 11 -4.48 -12.87 -7.07
CA ILE A 11 -4.21 -11.44 -7.18
C ILE A 11 -3.57 -11.22 -8.57
N PRO A 12 -4.17 -10.38 -9.43
CA PRO A 12 -3.59 -10.08 -10.74
C PRO A 12 -2.17 -9.51 -10.59
N ASP A 13 -1.30 -9.85 -11.54
CA ASP A 13 0.04 -9.26 -11.60
C ASP A 13 -0.01 -7.84 -12.17
N THR A 14 -0.47 -6.91 -11.35
CA THR A 14 -0.49 -5.48 -11.66
C THR A 14 0.55 -4.73 -10.84
N PRO A 15 1.02 -3.56 -11.31
CA PRO A 15 1.84 -2.66 -10.51
C PRO A 15 1.17 -2.37 -9.16
N ARG A 16 1.95 -2.37 -8.08
CA ARG A 16 1.48 -2.18 -6.71
C ARG A 16 2.35 -1.13 -6.02
N THR A 17 1.71 -0.14 -5.41
CA THR A 17 2.41 0.87 -4.61
C THR A 17 1.87 0.90 -3.19
N LEU A 18 2.79 0.88 -2.23
CA LEU A 18 2.52 1.22 -0.83
C LEU A 18 2.90 2.68 -0.58
N ILE A 19 1.95 3.46 -0.07
CA ILE A 19 2.20 4.79 0.50
C ILE A 19 2.12 4.63 2.03
N ALA A 20 3.28 4.57 2.68
CA ALA A 20 3.40 4.33 4.11
C ALA A 20 3.16 5.64 4.89
N ALA A 21 2.04 5.68 5.62
CA ALA A 21 1.62 6.87 6.36
C ALA A 21 2.06 6.85 7.84
N THR A 22 1.78 5.75 8.53
CA THR A 22 1.99 5.61 9.99
C THR A 22 3.28 4.89 10.35
N PHE A 23 3.93 4.27 9.38
CA PHE A 23 5.20 3.56 9.53
C PHE A 23 6.16 4.08 8.48
N THR A 24 7.46 4.03 8.76
CA THR A 24 8.48 4.18 7.72
C THR A 24 8.49 2.93 6.85
N VAL A 25 8.98 3.06 5.62
CA VAL A 25 9.21 1.92 4.71
C VAL A 25 10.20 0.95 5.33
N GLU A 26 11.20 1.43 6.07
CA GLU A 26 12.13 0.58 6.81
C GLU A 26 11.41 -0.30 7.84
N GLN A 27 10.53 0.30 8.66
CA GLN A 27 9.71 -0.45 9.62
C GLN A 27 8.82 -1.47 8.92
N VAL A 28 8.19 -1.10 7.80
CA VAL A 28 7.40 -2.03 6.99
C VAL A 28 8.25 -3.21 6.53
N ARG A 29 9.45 -2.97 5.98
CA ARG A 29 10.36 -4.03 5.54
C ARG A 29 10.81 -4.92 6.70
N ALA A 30 11.06 -4.35 7.86
CA ALA A 30 11.40 -5.12 9.06
C ALA A 30 10.22 -6.01 9.51
N MET A 31 8.99 -5.51 9.48
CA MET A 31 7.78 -6.29 9.82
C MET A 31 7.49 -7.41 8.81
N VAL A 32 7.76 -7.17 7.53
CA VAL A 32 7.72 -8.19 6.47
C VAL A 32 8.77 -9.27 6.75
N ALA A 33 10.02 -8.87 7.02
CA ALA A 33 11.11 -9.80 7.31
C ALA A 33 10.86 -10.63 8.58
N ALA A 34 10.21 -10.03 9.59
CA ALA A 34 9.78 -10.71 10.81
C ALA A 34 8.58 -11.65 10.61
N GLY A 35 7.99 -11.70 9.40
CA GLY A 35 6.87 -12.59 9.09
C GLY A 35 5.56 -12.20 9.78
N LEU A 36 5.34 -10.92 10.10
CA LEU A 36 4.09 -10.50 10.73
C LEU A 36 2.91 -10.72 9.78
N PRO A 37 1.85 -11.44 10.20
CA PRO A 37 0.74 -11.79 9.30
C PRO A 37 0.07 -10.59 8.61
N ALA A 38 0.00 -9.45 9.29
CA ALA A 38 -0.56 -8.21 8.74
C ALA A 38 0.24 -7.63 7.56
N PHE A 39 1.52 -8.00 7.41
CA PHE A 39 2.44 -7.50 6.38
C PHE A 39 2.78 -8.56 5.33
N ALA A 40 2.25 -9.77 5.44
CA ALA A 40 2.60 -10.90 4.55
C ALA A 40 2.39 -10.60 3.05
N MET A 41 1.37 -9.82 2.68
CA MET A 41 1.12 -9.43 1.29
C MET A 41 2.22 -8.56 0.66
N LEU A 42 3.02 -7.89 1.48
CA LEU A 42 4.11 -7.01 1.05
C LEU A 42 5.43 -7.76 0.83
N ALA A 43 5.50 -9.06 1.14
CA ALA A 43 6.70 -9.88 0.95
C ALA A 43 6.97 -10.25 -0.52
N GLY A 44 5.96 -10.14 -1.39
CA GLY A 44 6.08 -10.49 -2.81
C GLY A 44 6.82 -9.44 -3.65
N PRO A 45 7.25 -9.78 -4.88
CA PRO A 45 7.81 -8.82 -5.82
C PRO A 45 6.74 -7.83 -6.34
N GLY A 46 7.19 -6.76 -6.99
CA GLY A 46 6.32 -5.80 -7.69
C GLY A 46 5.79 -4.64 -6.82
N TRP A 47 6.29 -4.49 -5.60
CA TRP A 47 5.95 -3.36 -4.72
C TRP A 47 6.91 -2.17 -4.90
N THR A 48 6.37 -1.04 -5.33
CA THR A 48 6.96 0.28 -5.09
C THR A 48 6.55 0.76 -3.70
N MET A 49 7.47 1.33 -2.93
CA MET A 49 7.19 1.81 -1.58
C MET A 49 7.68 3.24 -1.42
N THR A 50 6.79 4.12 -0.96
CA THR A 50 7.09 5.53 -0.64
C THR A 50 6.47 5.91 0.69
N GLU A 51 6.90 7.01 1.28
CA GLU A 51 6.42 7.50 2.58
C GLU A 51 5.62 8.79 2.42
N LEU A 52 4.58 8.93 3.25
CA LEU A 52 3.89 10.19 3.48
C LEU A 52 3.60 10.30 4.99
N PRO A 53 4.57 10.74 5.81
CA PRO A 53 4.43 10.73 7.26
C PRO A 53 3.19 11.51 7.73
N THR A 54 2.18 10.80 8.23
CA THR A 54 0.91 11.35 8.74
C THR A 54 0.12 10.29 9.52
N GLY A 55 -1.17 10.54 9.83
CA GLY A 55 -2.05 9.56 10.46
C GLY A 55 -2.53 8.45 9.53
N HIS A 56 -3.32 7.52 10.06
CA HIS A 56 -3.86 6.37 9.31
C HIS A 56 -4.74 6.75 8.11
N TRP A 57 -5.24 7.98 8.08
CA TRP A 57 -6.14 8.51 7.06
C TRP A 57 -5.48 9.63 6.24
N PRO A 58 -4.50 9.33 5.37
CA PRO A 58 -3.75 10.34 4.62
C PRO A 58 -4.63 11.16 3.68
N MET A 59 -5.74 10.60 3.20
CA MET A 59 -6.73 11.33 2.40
C MET A 59 -7.45 12.44 3.19
N LEU A 60 -7.43 12.39 4.52
CA LEU A 60 -7.98 13.43 5.39
C LEU A 60 -6.89 14.34 5.93
N SER A 61 -5.75 13.77 6.36
CA SER A 61 -4.69 14.52 7.04
C SER A 61 -3.71 15.21 6.09
N ARG A 62 -3.41 14.62 4.92
CA ARG A 62 -2.53 15.21 3.89
C ARG A 62 -3.06 14.94 2.47
N PRO A 63 -4.27 15.40 2.12
CA PRO A 63 -4.92 15.07 0.84
C PRO A 63 -4.08 15.48 -0.38
N LYS A 64 -3.46 16.66 -0.37
CA LYS A 64 -2.64 17.15 -1.50
C LYS A 64 -1.38 16.29 -1.72
N GLY A 65 -0.62 16.03 -0.66
CA GLY A 65 0.58 15.20 -0.76
C GLY A 65 0.26 13.76 -1.16
N LEU A 66 -0.87 13.21 -0.69
CA LEU A 66 -1.34 11.91 -1.16
C LEU A 66 -1.66 11.92 -2.66
N ALA A 67 -2.37 12.94 -3.15
CA ALA A 67 -2.70 13.07 -4.56
C ALA A 67 -1.46 13.19 -5.44
N GLU A 68 -0.45 13.96 -5.03
CA GLU A 68 0.83 14.09 -5.74
C GLU A 68 1.55 12.75 -5.88
N LEU A 69 1.61 11.95 -4.80
CA LEU A 69 2.21 10.62 -4.85
C LEU A 69 1.43 9.65 -5.74
N LEU A 70 0.10 9.71 -5.72
CA LEU A 70 -0.75 8.87 -6.58
C LEU A 70 -0.66 9.22 -8.06
N LEU A 71 -0.33 10.47 -8.40
CA LEU A 71 -0.09 10.89 -9.79
C LEU A 71 1.32 10.51 -10.29
N ALA A 72 2.23 10.18 -9.38
CA ALA A 72 3.62 9.86 -9.69
C ALA A 72 3.89 8.35 -9.86
N VAL A 73 2.85 7.51 -9.79
CA VAL A 73 2.95 6.03 -9.83
C VAL A 73 2.38 5.43 -11.10
#